data_AF-A0A183DCK0-F1
#
_entry.id   AF-A0A183DCK0-F1
#
_cell.length_a   1.000
_cell.length_b   1.000
_cell.length_c   1.000
_cell.angle_alpha   90.00
_cell.angle_beta   90.00
_cell.angle_gamma   90.00
#
_symmetry.space_group_name_H-M   'P 1'
#
loop_
_entity.id
_entity.type
_entity.pdbx_description
1 polymer ?
#
loop_
_entity_poly.entity_id
_entity_poly.type
_entity_poly.pdbx_seq_one_letter_code
_entity_poly.pdbx_strand_id
1 'polypeptide(L)'
;LLFKELTDVDTLNEGEGGAAKLIDALVGGQLIETLVQQSVERLDETVKDEADAIHNALSVVENVLDFRPAFADSCVEQGLFSWLLRRATQRGTLDANKMYASELLALLLQSTELARKRLTEKVDGFDLLLRSLATYKRHDPASADEREHMENLFDAVCAALMYAPNRQKFLDGEGLQLMNLMLRERKQSRESALKVLDYATNGVEGKSNCAKFIDILGECLIDNMHCLR
;
A
#
# COMPACT_ATOMS: atom_id res chain seq x y z
N LEU A 1 -19.14 -6.93 13.62
CA LEU A 1 -20.54 -6.46 13.47
C LEU A 1 -20.84 -5.30 14.42
N LEU A 2 -21.02 -5.51 15.73
CA LEU A 2 -21.39 -4.40 16.65
C LEU A 2 -20.45 -3.19 16.60
N PHE A 3 -19.13 -3.40 16.70
CA PHE A 3 -18.18 -2.27 16.64
C PHE A 3 -18.20 -1.55 15.29
N LYS A 4 -18.35 -2.29 14.18
CA LYS A 4 -18.44 -1.71 12.84
C LYS A 4 -19.64 -0.76 12.72
N GLU A 5 -20.80 -1.18 13.20
CA GLU A 5 -22.02 -0.36 13.18
C GLU A 5 -21.87 0.88 14.07
N LEU A 6 -21.26 0.73 15.25
CA LEU A 6 -21.05 1.85 16.17
C LEU A 6 -19.99 2.84 15.69
N THR A 7 -19.06 2.40 14.85
CA THR A 7 -18.05 3.26 14.25
C THR A 7 -18.41 3.70 12.85
N ASP A 8 -19.58 3.35 12.31
CA ASP A 8 -19.96 3.77 10.96
C ASP A 8 -19.97 5.30 10.83
N VAL A 9 -19.49 5.83 9.70
CA VAL A 9 -19.29 7.27 9.50
C VAL A 9 -20.59 8.05 9.67
N ASP A 10 -21.72 7.51 9.20
CA ASP A 10 -23.02 8.16 9.37
C ASP A 10 -23.40 8.21 10.85
N THR A 11 -23.14 7.13 11.59
CA THR A 11 -23.40 7.05 13.05
C THR A 11 -22.48 8.00 13.83
N LEU A 12 -21.22 8.13 13.44
CA LEU A 12 -20.28 9.07 14.09
C LEU A 12 -20.66 10.53 13.84
N ASN A 13 -21.21 10.85 12.66
CA ASN A 13 -21.64 12.19 12.29
C ASN A 13 -22.95 12.63 12.96
N GLU A 14 -23.81 11.69 13.38
CA GLU A 14 -25.08 12.00 14.06
C GLU A 14 -24.89 12.52 15.51
N GLY A 15 -23.72 12.34 16.11
CA GLY A 15 -23.47 12.72 17.50
C GLY A 15 -22.00 12.92 17.84
N GLU A 16 -21.37 13.99 17.34
CA GLU A 16 -19.94 14.29 17.49
C GLU A 16 -19.41 14.12 18.93
N GLY A 17 -20.17 14.56 19.94
CA GLY A 17 -19.76 14.45 21.35
C GLY A 17 -19.79 13.02 21.93
N GLY A 18 -20.64 12.14 21.39
CA GLY A 18 -20.69 10.72 21.75
C GLY A 18 -19.65 9.91 20.96
N ALA A 19 -19.54 10.21 19.67
CA ALA A 19 -18.54 9.66 18.75
C ALA A 19 -17.12 9.87 19.27
N ALA A 20 -16.76 11.11 19.63
CA ALA A 20 -15.43 11.41 20.17
C ALA A 20 -15.08 10.57 21.41
N LYS A 21 -16.04 10.37 22.33
CA LYS A 21 -15.84 9.55 23.54
C LYS A 21 -15.69 8.07 23.23
N LEU A 22 -16.45 7.55 22.27
CA LEU A 22 -16.32 6.17 21.83
C LEU A 22 -14.94 5.94 21.19
N ILE A 23 -14.52 6.84 20.29
CA ILE A 23 -13.20 6.77 19.67
C ILE A 23 -12.10 6.90 20.73
N ASP A 24 -12.22 7.82 21.70
CA ASP A 24 -11.29 7.93 22.83
C ASP A 24 -11.19 6.62 23.62
N ALA A 25 -12.32 5.96 23.88
CA ALA A 25 -12.36 4.69 24.59
C ALA A 25 -11.72 3.55 23.77
N LEU A 26 -11.97 3.50 22.46
CA LEU A 26 -11.36 2.50 21.56
C LEU A 26 -9.84 2.68 21.46
N VAL A 27 -9.39 3.92 21.25
CA VAL A 27 -7.96 4.26 21.20
C VAL A 27 -7.29 3.98 22.54
N GLY A 28 -7.89 4.41 23.66
CA GLY A 28 -7.39 4.15 25.00
C GLY A 28 -7.37 2.67 25.38
N GLY A 29 -8.28 1.87 24.80
CA GLY A 29 -8.39 0.43 24.98
C GLY A 29 -7.45 -0.41 24.12
N GLN A 30 -6.43 0.18 23.47
CA GLN A 30 -5.49 -0.52 22.60
C GLN A 30 -6.19 -1.31 21.47
N LEU A 31 -7.12 -0.65 20.77
CA LEU A 31 -7.86 -1.24 19.65
C LEU A 31 -6.94 -1.96 18.65
N ILE A 32 -5.84 -1.32 18.22
CA ILE A 32 -4.96 -1.91 17.19
C ILE A 32 -4.21 -3.12 17.73
N GLU A 33 -3.60 -3.02 18.91
CA GLU A 33 -2.93 -4.16 19.54
C GLU A 33 -3.89 -5.36 19.68
N THR A 34 -5.12 -5.10 20.15
CA THR A 34 -6.14 -6.13 20.30
C THR A 34 -6.53 -6.73 18.94
N LEU A 35 -6.73 -5.89 17.92
CA LEU A 35 -7.05 -6.34 16.56
C LEU A 35 -5.93 -7.22 16.00
N VAL A 36 -4.68 -6.77 16.13
CA VAL A 36 -3.51 -7.49 15.60
C VAL A 36 -3.35 -8.84 16.31
N GLN A 37 -3.37 -8.86 17.64
CA GLN A 37 -3.20 -10.09 18.43
C GLN A 37 -4.36 -11.07 18.29
N GLN A 38 -5.61 -10.57 18.25
CA GLN A 38 -6.79 -11.44 18.28
C GLN A 38 -7.29 -11.84 16.90
N SER A 39 -7.12 -10.98 15.90
CA SER A 39 -7.67 -11.22 14.55
C SER A 39 -6.57 -11.71 13.62
N VAL A 40 -5.58 -10.85 13.39
CA VAL A 40 -4.56 -11.03 12.35
C VAL A 40 -3.65 -12.24 12.57
N GLU A 41 -3.29 -12.55 13.81
CA GLU A 41 -2.35 -13.63 14.11
C GLU A 41 -3.02 -15.00 14.33
N ARG A 42 -4.35 -15.02 14.53
CA ARG A 42 -5.07 -16.20 15.03
C ARG A 42 -6.15 -16.71 14.10
N LEU A 43 -6.75 -15.83 13.31
CA LEU A 43 -7.88 -16.18 12.46
C LEU A 43 -7.41 -16.79 11.14
N ASP A 44 -8.13 -17.82 10.70
CA ASP A 44 -7.94 -18.52 9.44
C ASP A 44 -8.91 -17.96 8.39
N GLU A 45 -8.38 -17.18 7.45
CA GLU A 45 -9.15 -16.57 6.35
C GLU A 45 -9.76 -17.59 5.38
N THR A 46 -9.45 -18.88 5.50
CA THR A 46 -10.18 -19.94 4.76
C THR A 46 -11.53 -20.26 5.38
N VAL A 47 -11.76 -19.86 6.63
CA VAL A 47 -13.05 -19.93 7.32
C VAL A 47 -13.80 -18.62 7.10
N LYS A 48 -14.96 -18.69 6.44
CA LYS A 48 -15.73 -17.49 6.04
C LYS A 48 -15.99 -16.53 7.20
N ASP A 49 -16.47 -17.04 8.34
CA ASP A 49 -16.81 -16.20 9.49
C ASP A 49 -15.59 -15.48 10.08
N GLU A 50 -14.41 -16.11 9.99
CA GLU A 50 -13.15 -15.55 10.45
C GLU A 50 -12.58 -14.52 9.47
N ALA A 51 -12.72 -14.78 8.15
CA ALA A 51 -12.42 -13.80 7.12
C ALA A 51 -13.31 -12.54 7.24
N ASP A 52 -14.61 -12.74 7.48
CA ASP A 52 -15.57 -11.65 7.72
C ASP A 52 -15.24 -10.88 9.02
N ALA A 53 -14.73 -11.56 10.04
CA ALA A 53 -14.27 -10.92 11.27
C ALA A 53 -13.06 -9.99 11.02
N ILE A 54 -12.07 -10.44 10.25
CA ILE A 54 -10.93 -9.61 9.83
C ILE A 54 -11.42 -8.40 9.04
N HIS A 55 -12.29 -8.62 8.05
CA HIS A 55 -12.84 -7.55 7.22
C HIS A 55 -13.53 -6.47 8.06
N ASN A 56 -14.38 -6.89 8.99
CA ASN A 56 -15.06 -5.98 9.91
C ASN A 56 -14.10 -5.23 10.84
N ALA A 57 -13.01 -5.89 11.25
CA ALA A 57 -12.00 -5.25 12.09
C ALA A 57 -11.24 -4.16 11.33
N LEU A 58 -10.88 -4.40 10.06
CA LEU A 58 -10.27 -3.39 9.20
C LEU A 58 -11.20 -2.19 8.98
N SER A 59 -12.48 -2.44 8.77
CA SER A 59 -13.50 -1.38 8.63
C SER A 59 -13.63 -0.51 9.89
N VAL A 60 -13.54 -1.09 11.09
CA VAL A 60 -13.48 -0.29 12.32
C VAL A 60 -12.25 0.62 12.34
N VAL A 61 -11.09 0.14 11.87
CA VAL A 61 -9.86 0.96 11.83
C VAL A 61 -9.99 2.09 10.83
N GLU A 62 -10.51 1.82 9.63
CA GLU A 62 -10.75 2.85 8.62
C GLU A 62 -11.65 3.96 9.16
N ASN A 63 -12.81 3.61 9.74
CA ASN A 63 -13.72 4.62 10.25
C ASN A 63 -13.10 5.45 11.39
N VAL A 64 -12.26 4.83 12.24
CA VAL A 64 -11.51 5.55 13.27
C VAL A 64 -10.50 6.51 12.64
N LEU A 65 -9.84 6.12 11.54
CA LEU A 65 -8.89 6.98 10.82
C LEU A 65 -9.60 8.15 10.14
N ASP A 66 -10.78 7.94 9.56
CA ASP A 66 -11.60 8.99 8.95
C ASP A 66 -11.97 10.07 9.98
N PHE A 67 -12.37 9.64 11.19
CA PHE A 67 -12.72 10.56 12.27
C PHE A 67 -11.48 11.14 12.98
N ARG A 68 -10.39 10.37 13.08
CA ARG A 68 -9.16 10.74 13.80
C ARG A 68 -7.90 10.36 13.00
N PRO A 69 -7.50 11.17 12.01
CA PRO A 69 -6.34 10.89 11.16
C PRO A 69 -5.02 10.72 11.93
N ALA A 70 -4.88 11.38 13.09
CA ALA A 70 -3.72 11.25 13.97
C ALA A 70 -3.51 9.81 14.50
N PHE A 71 -4.52 8.95 14.44
CA PHE A 71 -4.42 7.55 14.83
C PHE A 71 -3.56 6.70 13.87
N ALA A 72 -3.24 7.22 12.68
CA ALA A 72 -2.39 6.54 11.71
C ALA A 72 -1.03 6.11 12.29
N ASP A 73 -0.41 6.94 13.13
CA ASP A 73 0.87 6.59 13.77
C ASP A 73 0.72 5.39 14.70
N SER A 74 -0.37 5.32 15.47
CA SER A 74 -0.67 4.18 16.34
C SER A 74 -0.88 2.89 15.54
N CYS A 75 -1.53 2.96 14.37
CA CYS A 75 -1.67 1.82 13.46
C CYS A 75 -0.30 1.28 12.99
N VAL A 76 0.68 2.16 12.78
CA VAL A 76 2.03 1.78 12.36
C VAL A 76 2.84 1.20 13.52
N GLU A 77 2.76 1.80 14.70
CA GLU A 77 3.51 1.38 15.89
C GLU A 77 3.02 0.05 16.44
N GLN A 78 1.70 -0.17 16.47
CA GLN A 78 1.06 -1.36 17.06
C GLN A 78 0.98 -2.55 16.09
N GLY A 79 1.69 -2.51 14.96
CA GLY A 79 1.95 -3.67 14.12
C GLY A 79 0.97 -3.90 12.95
N LEU A 80 -0.16 -3.19 12.89
CA LEU A 80 -1.13 -3.34 11.81
C LEU A 80 -0.51 -3.05 10.44
N PHE A 81 0.29 -1.98 10.32
CA PHE A 81 0.99 -1.65 9.07
C PHE A 81 1.83 -2.80 8.52
N SER A 82 2.53 -3.52 9.40
CA SER A 82 3.39 -4.64 8.99
C SER A 82 2.58 -5.84 8.48
N TRP A 83 1.39 -6.05 9.05
CA TRP A 83 0.48 -7.07 8.56
C TRP A 83 -0.15 -6.68 7.21
N LEU A 84 -0.63 -5.44 7.08
CA LEU A 84 -1.22 -4.92 5.84
C LEU A 84 -0.24 -5.05 4.67
N LEU A 85 1.02 -4.67 4.87
CA LEU A 85 2.07 -4.83 3.87
C LEU A 85 2.22 -6.29 3.40
N ARG A 86 2.28 -7.25 4.34
CA ARG A 86 2.39 -8.67 3.99
C ARG A 86 1.14 -9.19 3.31
N ARG A 87 -0.04 -8.79 3.77
CA ARG A 87 -1.33 -9.26 3.25
C ARG A 87 -1.60 -8.73 1.84
N ALA A 88 -1.40 -7.44 1.63
CA ALA A 88 -1.57 -6.79 0.33
C ALA A 88 -0.60 -7.35 -0.73
N THR A 89 0.60 -7.75 -0.33
CA THR A 89 1.64 -8.30 -1.24
C THR A 89 1.69 -9.82 -1.26
N GLN A 90 0.76 -10.49 -0.59
CA GLN A 90 0.69 -11.94 -0.53
C GLN A 90 0.45 -12.52 -1.94
N ARG A 91 1.20 -13.56 -2.30
CA ARG A 91 0.99 -14.28 -3.56
C ARG A 91 -0.31 -15.09 -3.50
N GLY A 92 -1.01 -15.15 -4.63
CA GLY A 92 -2.25 -15.92 -4.76
C GLY A 92 -3.38 -15.09 -5.35
N THR A 93 -4.57 -15.66 -5.33
CA THR A 93 -5.81 -15.03 -5.81
C THR A 93 -6.13 -13.77 -5.01
N LEU A 94 -6.77 -12.81 -5.67
CA LEU A 94 -7.35 -11.66 -4.98
C LEU A 94 -8.62 -12.09 -4.24
N ASP A 95 -8.70 -11.69 -2.97
CA ASP A 95 -9.87 -11.83 -2.12
C ASP A 95 -10.20 -10.47 -1.47
N ALA A 96 -11.35 -10.37 -0.81
CA ALA A 96 -11.84 -9.11 -0.25
C ALA A 96 -10.90 -8.51 0.81
N ASN A 97 -10.25 -9.33 1.64
CA ASN A 97 -9.35 -8.85 2.68
C ASN A 97 -8.00 -8.43 2.09
N LYS A 98 -7.54 -9.08 1.02
CA LYS A 98 -6.35 -8.65 0.27
C LYS A 98 -6.56 -7.29 -0.39
N MET A 99 -7.74 -7.09 -0.98
CA MET A 99 -8.15 -5.79 -1.54
C MET A 99 -8.09 -4.73 -0.44
N TYR A 100 -8.82 -4.96 0.65
CA TYR A 100 -8.91 -4.00 1.74
C TYR A 100 -7.54 -3.69 2.37
N ALA A 101 -6.69 -4.71 2.49
CA ALA A 101 -5.34 -4.53 2.99
C ALA A 101 -4.50 -3.61 2.09
N SER A 102 -4.68 -3.67 0.76
CA SER A 102 -3.96 -2.80 -0.17
C SER A 102 -4.42 -1.34 -0.11
N GLU A 103 -5.71 -1.11 0.03
CA GLU A 103 -6.31 0.22 0.21
C GLU A 103 -5.83 0.85 1.52
N LEU A 104 -5.98 0.15 2.64
CA LEU A 104 -5.60 0.67 3.95
C LEU A 104 -4.07 0.86 4.07
N LEU A 105 -3.27 0.03 3.39
CA LEU A 105 -1.82 0.23 3.29
C LEU A 105 -1.48 1.55 2.56
N ALA A 106 -2.11 1.80 1.42
CA ALA A 106 -1.93 3.03 0.66
C ALA A 106 -2.35 4.25 1.49
N LEU A 107 -3.49 4.17 2.19
CA LEU A 107 -3.97 5.22 3.08
C LEU A 107 -2.96 5.55 4.18
N LEU A 108 -2.40 4.55 4.87
CA LEU A 108 -1.43 4.78 5.93
C LEU A 108 -0.12 5.40 5.40
N LEU A 109 0.38 4.92 4.25
CA LEU A 109 1.57 5.50 3.60
C LEU A 109 1.35 6.94 3.17
N GLN A 110 0.14 7.28 2.73
CA GLN A 110 -0.23 8.64 2.36
C GLN A 110 -0.35 9.54 3.59
N SER A 111 -0.95 9.03 4.67
CA SER A 111 -1.34 9.80 5.86
C SER A 111 -0.16 10.14 6.78
N THR A 112 0.86 9.29 6.91
CA THR A 112 1.96 9.53 7.85
C THR A 112 3.35 9.22 7.31
N GLU A 113 4.32 10.06 7.67
CA GLU A 113 5.75 9.80 7.43
C GLU A 113 6.25 8.58 8.20
N LEU A 114 5.66 8.26 9.36
CA LEU A 114 6.04 7.10 10.15
C LEU A 114 5.83 5.80 9.38
N ALA A 115 4.72 5.67 8.64
CA ALA A 115 4.48 4.54 7.75
C ALA A 115 5.55 4.43 6.66
N ARG A 116 5.91 5.57 6.04
CA ARG A 116 6.92 5.62 4.97
C ARG A 116 8.31 5.23 5.48
N LYS A 117 8.68 5.62 6.70
CA LYS A 117 9.90 5.16 7.38
C LYS A 117 9.83 3.67 7.70
N ARG A 118 8.74 3.23 8.34
CA ARG A 118 8.54 1.84 8.75
C ARG A 118 8.58 0.85 7.59
N LEU A 119 8.18 1.27 6.39
CA LEU A 119 8.21 0.46 5.17
C LEU A 119 9.59 -0.17 4.89
N THR A 120 10.68 0.50 5.25
CA THR A 120 12.05 0.07 4.91
C THR A 120 12.93 -0.19 6.13
N GLU A 121 12.41 -0.02 7.35
CA GLU A 121 13.16 -0.19 8.62
C GLU A 121 13.46 -1.64 8.98
N LYS A 122 12.45 -2.51 8.93
CA LYS A 122 12.54 -3.91 9.42
C LYS A 122 12.41 -4.96 8.32
N VAL A 123 11.69 -4.62 7.26
CA VAL A 123 11.44 -5.45 6.09
C VAL A 123 11.74 -4.57 4.88
N ASP A 124 12.24 -5.15 3.81
CA ASP A 124 12.32 -4.42 2.54
C ASP A 124 10.92 -4.37 1.90
N GLY A 125 10.10 -3.41 2.34
CA GLY A 125 8.74 -3.24 1.84
C GLY A 125 8.68 -2.89 0.36
N PHE A 126 9.73 -2.27 -0.21
CA PHE A 126 9.80 -2.03 -1.65
C PHE A 126 9.93 -3.34 -2.42
N ASP A 127 10.78 -4.26 -1.96
CA ASP A 127 10.89 -5.58 -2.59
C ASP A 127 9.53 -6.31 -2.64
N LEU A 128 8.74 -6.24 -1.56
CA LEU A 128 7.38 -6.81 -1.54
C LEU A 128 6.43 -6.13 -2.53
N LEU A 129 6.38 -4.79 -2.52
CA LEU A 129 5.51 -4.01 -3.41
C LEU A 129 5.90 -4.22 -4.89
N LEU A 130 7.18 -4.12 -5.22
CA LEU A 130 7.70 -4.27 -6.58
C LEU A 130 7.49 -5.70 -7.11
N ARG A 131 7.68 -6.72 -6.27
CA ARG A 131 7.37 -8.11 -6.66
C ARG A 131 5.88 -8.31 -6.93
N SER A 132 5.01 -7.70 -6.13
CA SER A 132 3.56 -7.77 -6.36
C SER A 132 3.20 -7.11 -7.69
N LEU A 133 3.67 -5.88 -7.91
CA LEU A 133 3.47 -5.11 -9.15
C LEU A 133 4.06 -5.81 -10.38
N ALA A 134 5.16 -6.54 -10.24
CA ALA A 134 5.79 -7.28 -11.33
C ALA A 134 4.88 -8.35 -11.96
N THR A 135 3.78 -8.74 -11.31
CA THR A 135 2.73 -9.60 -11.89
C THR A 135 2.08 -8.93 -13.11
N TYR A 136 1.92 -7.60 -13.08
CA TYR A 136 1.26 -6.79 -14.11
C TYR A 136 2.22 -6.19 -15.14
N LYS A 137 3.47 -6.67 -15.19
CA LYS A 137 4.49 -6.12 -16.11
C LYS A 137 4.23 -6.48 -17.58
N ARG A 138 3.51 -7.58 -17.84
CA ARG A 138 3.24 -8.11 -19.19
C ARG A 138 1.77 -8.51 -19.43
N HIS A 139 0.95 -8.47 -18.39
CA HIS A 139 -0.44 -8.87 -18.42
C HIS A 139 -1.28 -7.77 -17.79
N ASP A 140 -2.47 -7.56 -18.33
CA ASP A 140 -3.46 -6.69 -17.71
C ASP A 140 -4.14 -7.42 -16.54
N PRO A 141 -4.65 -6.69 -15.53
CA PRO A 141 -5.53 -7.27 -14.52
C PRO A 141 -6.72 -7.98 -15.17
N ALA A 142 -7.11 -9.13 -14.61
CA ALA A 142 -8.19 -9.97 -15.13
C ALA A 142 -9.59 -9.45 -14.78
N SER A 143 -9.70 -8.54 -13.81
CA SER A 143 -10.97 -7.97 -13.33
C SER A 143 -10.82 -6.50 -12.91
N ALA A 144 -11.96 -5.83 -12.69
CA ALA A 144 -11.97 -4.47 -12.16
C ALA A 144 -11.37 -4.41 -10.75
N ASP A 145 -11.70 -5.39 -9.90
CA ASP A 145 -11.14 -5.52 -8.56
C ASP A 145 -9.62 -5.71 -8.64
N GLU A 146 -9.11 -6.60 -9.50
CA GLU A 146 -7.66 -6.78 -9.65
C GLU A 146 -6.96 -5.52 -10.15
N ARG A 147 -7.62 -4.73 -11.00
CA ARG A 147 -7.10 -3.42 -11.42
C ARG A 147 -7.05 -2.44 -10.26
N GLU A 148 -8.09 -2.37 -9.45
CA GLU A 148 -8.12 -1.50 -8.26
C GLU A 148 -7.05 -1.90 -7.24
N HIS A 149 -6.87 -3.20 -6.99
CA HIS A 149 -5.77 -3.69 -6.16
C HIS A 149 -4.41 -3.29 -6.73
N MET A 150 -4.22 -3.39 -8.05
CA MET A 150 -3.00 -2.92 -8.71
C MET A 150 -2.78 -1.41 -8.50
N GLU A 151 -3.82 -0.59 -8.68
CA GLU A 151 -3.74 0.87 -8.45
C GLU A 151 -3.39 1.19 -6.99
N ASN A 152 -4.01 0.51 -6.01
CA ASN A 152 -3.69 0.66 -4.59
C ASN A 152 -2.20 0.38 -4.31
N LEU A 153 -1.61 -0.63 -4.95
CA LEU A 153 -0.18 -0.91 -4.83
C LEU A 153 0.69 0.19 -5.47
N PHE A 154 0.27 0.76 -6.61
CA PHE A 154 0.96 1.89 -7.23
C PHE A 154 0.89 3.15 -6.35
N ASP A 155 -0.26 3.43 -5.76
CA ASP A 155 -0.46 4.55 -4.84
C ASP A 155 0.37 4.38 -3.56
N ALA A 156 0.45 3.16 -3.03
CA ALA A 156 1.37 2.84 -1.94
C ALA A 156 2.83 3.14 -2.31
N VAL A 157 3.29 2.76 -3.51
CA VAL A 157 4.65 3.08 -3.99
C VAL A 157 4.85 4.59 -4.15
N CYS A 158 3.90 5.32 -4.74
CA CYS A 158 3.98 6.77 -4.89
C CYS A 158 4.08 7.47 -3.52
N ALA A 159 3.19 7.10 -2.59
CA ALA A 159 3.20 7.62 -1.24
C ALA A 159 4.53 7.32 -0.54
N ALA A 160 5.05 6.09 -0.65
CA ALA A 160 6.35 5.72 -0.09
C ALA A 160 7.51 6.59 -0.60
N LEU A 161 7.51 6.95 -1.89
CA LEU A 161 8.54 7.78 -2.54
C LEU A 161 8.51 9.26 -2.13
N MET A 162 7.46 9.69 -1.42
CA MET A 162 7.42 11.03 -0.81
C MET A 162 8.42 11.17 0.35
N TYR A 163 8.90 10.07 0.92
CA TYR A 163 10.00 10.08 1.88
C TYR A 163 11.33 9.88 1.15
N ALA A 164 12.19 10.91 1.13
CA ALA A 164 13.40 10.92 0.27
C ALA A 164 14.30 9.67 0.40
N PRO A 165 14.59 9.13 1.60
CA PRO A 165 15.41 7.92 1.75
C PRO A 165 14.85 6.68 1.04
N ASN A 166 13.53 6.61 0.84
CA ASN A 166 12.89 5.51 0.13
C ASN A 166 13.21 5.48 -1.36
N ARG A 167 13.64 6.61 -1.95
CA ARG A 167 14.00 6.67 -3.37
C ARG A 167 15.24 5.83 -3.69
N GLN A 168 16.20 5.79 -2.77
CA GLN A 168 17.36 4.91 -2.89
C GLN A 168 16.93 3.44 -2.76
N LYS A 169 16.01 3.12 -1.84
CA LYS A 169 15.47 1.75 -1.71
C LYS A 169 14.74 1.28 -2.95
N PHE A 170 13.94 2.17 -3.56
CA PHE A 170 13.30 1.92 -4.85
C PHE A 170 14.30 1.67 -5.97
N LEU A 171 15.40 2.44 -6.00
CA LEU A 171 16.49 2.27 -6.96
C LEU A 171 17.20 0.92 -6.78
N ASP A 172 17.55 0.58 -5.55
CA ASP A 172 18.23 -0.67 -5.18
C ASP A 172 17.34 -1.90 -5.49
N GLY A 173 16.01 -1.76 -5.37
CA GLY A 173 15.01 -2.78 -5.70
C GLY A 173 14.68 -2.91 -7.19
N GLU A 174 15.45 -2.28 -8.09
CA GLU A 174 15.21 -2.27 -9.54
C GLU A 174 13.84 -1.66 -9.95
N GLY A 175 13.31 -0.74 -9.14
CA GLY A 175 12.01 -0.12 -9.40
C GLY A 175 11.96 0.61 -10.74
N LEU A 176 13.04 1.32 -11.12
CA LEU A 176 13.12 2.03 -12.40
C LEU A 176 13.04 1.07 -13.59
N GLN A 177 13.71 -0.08 -13.50
CA GLN A 177 13.72 -1.11 -14.54
C GLN A 177 12.31 -1.69 -14.71
N LEU A 178 11.61 -1.96 -13.60
CA LEU A 178 10.24 -2.46 -13.64
C LEU A 178 9.28 -1.43 -14.29
N MET A 179 9.36 -0.16 -13.88
CA MET A 179 8.52 0.90 -14.46
C MET A 179 8.79 1.09 -15.95
N ASN A 180 10.06 1.11 -16.36
CA ASN A 180 10.43 1.19 -17.78
C ASN A 180 9.88 0.00 -18.59
N LEU A 181 9.95 -1.21 -18.04
CA LEU A 181 9.36 -2.39 -18.68
C LEU A 181 7.84 -2.23 -18.86
N MET A 182 7.12 -1.80 -17.82
CA MET A 182 5.67 -1.55 -17.89
C MET A 182 5.30 -0.48 -18.93
N LEU A 183 6.10 0.58 -19.05
CA LEU A 183 5.92 1.61 -20.09
C LEU A 183 6.05 1.04 -21.51
N ARG A 184 7.01 0.13 -21.72
CA ARG A 184 7.27 -0.51 -23.02
C ARG A 184 6.18 -1.48 -23.44
N GLU A 185 5.61 -2.22 -22.49
CA GLU A 185 4.60 -3.25 -22.74
C GLU A 185 3.20 -2.66 -23.02
N ARG A 186 3.00 -1.35 -22.74
CA ARG A 186 1.79 -0.57 -23.06
C ARG A 186 0.49 -1.18 -22.54
N LYS A 187 0.56 -1.77 -21.35
CA LYS A 187 -0.56 -2.36 -20.60
C LYS A 187 -1.27 -1.33 -19.73
N GLN A 188 -2.34 -1.74 -19.04
CA GLN A 188 -3.10 -0.87 -18.13
C GLN A 188 -2.21 -0.25 -17.03
N SER A 189 -1.16 -0.95 -16.60
CA SER A 189 -0.17 -0.46 -15.63
C SER A 189 0.69 0.72 -16.11
N ARG A 190 0.61 1.11 -17.39
CA ARG A 190 1.49 2.13 -17.99
C ARG A 190 1.34 3.51 -17.33
N GLU A 191 0.10 3.95 -17.09
CA GLU A 191 -0.15 5.31 -16.57
C GLU A 191 0.37 5.45 -15.14
N SER A 192 0.12 4.44 -14.31
CA SER A 192 0.58 4.37 -12.93
C SER A 192 2.10 4.17 -12.85
N ALA A 193 2.70 3.43 -13.79
CA ALA A 193 4.16 3.35 -13.90
C ALA A 193 4.80 4.71 -14.24
N LEU A 194 4.16 5.51 -15.10
CA LEU A 194 4.62 6.87 -15.40
C LEU A 194 4.50 7.78 -14.15
N LYS A 195 3.40 7.67 -13.40
CA LYS A 195 3.20 8.38 -12.13
C LYS A 195 4.32 8.03 -11.13
N VAL A 196 4.64 6.75 -10.95
CA VAL A 196 5.74 6.33 -10.05
C VAL A 196 7.07 6.93 -10.48
N LEU A 197 7.38 6.96 -11.78
CA LEU A 197 8.62 7.56 -12.29
C LEU A 197 8.71 9.05 -11.99
N ASP A 198 7.60 9.79 -12.10
CA ASP A 198 7.55 11.20 -11.69
C ASP A 198 7.92 11.35 -10.21
N TYR A 199 7.29 10.59 -9.31
CA TYR A 199 7.61 10.62 -7.87
C TYR A 199 9.07 10.23 -7.56
N ALA A 200 9.61 9.25 -8.29
CA ALA A 200 10.98 8.76 -8.09
C ALA A 200 12.04 9.74 -8.58
N THR A 201 11.75 10.56 -9.59
CA THR A 201 12.72 11.43 -10.27
C THR A 201 12.54 12.93 -9.95
N ASN A 202 11.43 13.31 -9.32
CA ASN A 202 11.12 14.71 -9.06
C ASN A 202 11.99 15.34 -7.94
N GLY A 203 12.52 16.54 -8.17
CA GLY A 203 13.27 17.32 -7.19
C GLY A 203 14.73 16.87 -6.99
N VAL A 204 15.46 17.55 -6.10
CA VAL A 204 16.89 17.31 -5.86
C VAL A 204 17.16 15.88 -5.38
N GLU A 205 16.28 15.36 -4.55
CA GLU A 205 16.33 13.99 -4.02
C GLU A 205 16.14 12.91 -5.09
N GLY A 206 15.73 13.27 -6.31
CA GLY A 206 15.52 12.35 -7.44
C GLY A 206 16.73 12.21 -8.36
N LYS A 207 17.82 12.96 -8.10
CA LYS A 207 18.96 13.08 -9.02
C LYS A 207 19.61 11.73 -9.38
N SER A 208 19.80 10.85 -8.40
CA SER A 208 20.36 9.50 -8.64
C SER A 208 19.44 8.68 -9.54
N ASN A 209 18.13 8.75 -9.30
CA ASN A 209 17.12 8.07 -10.10
C ASN A 209 17.05 8.63 -11.53
N CYS A 210 17.16 9.94 -11.72
CA CYS A 210 17.25 10.56 -13.06
C CYS A 210 18.45 10.03 -13.84
N ALA A 211 19.64 10.01 -13.22
CA ALA A 211 20.85 9.52 -13.86
C ALA A 211 20.69 8.04 -14.26
N LYS A 212 20.22 7.19 -13.34
CA LYS A 212 20.00 5.77 -13.64
C LYS A 212 18.92 5.56 -14.70
N PHE A 213 17.86 6.36 -14.71
CA PHE A 213 16.80 6.25 -15.70
C PHE A 213 17.30 6.57 -17.12
N ILE A 214 18.19 7.57 -17.26
CA ILE A 214 18.87 7.87 -18.54
C ILE A 214 19.71 6.67 -18.99
N ASP A 215 20.48 6.06 -18.07
CA ASP A 215 21.29 4.86 -18.40
C ASP A 215 20.41 3.72 -18.91
N ILE A 216 19.30 3.42 -18.23
CA ILE A 216 18.34 2.36 -18.62
C ILE A 216 17.74 2.64 -20.01
N LEU A 217 17.39 3.89 -20.32
CA LEU A 217 16.87 4.25 -21.63
C LEU A 217 17.96 4.17 -22.73
N GLY A 218 19.19 4.56 -22.40
CA GLY A 218 20.35 4.45 -23.29
C GLY A 218 20.64 3.00 -23.69
N GLU A 219 20.64 2.09 -22.72
CA GLU A 219 20.77 0.64 -22.95
C GLU A 219 19.66 0.13 -23.89
N CYS A 220 18.41 0.55 -23.68
CA CYS A 220 17.29 0.15 -24.53
C CYS A 220 17.43 0.65 -25.99
N LEU A 221 18.00 1.83 -26.22
CA LEU A 221 18.24 2.36 -27.57
C LEU A 221 19.33 1.55 -28.28
N ILE A 222 20.40 1.20 -27.57
CA ILE A 222 21.50 0.38 -28.09
C ILE A 222 20.99 -1.02 -28.46
N ASP A 223 20.21 -1.66 -27.59
CA ASP A 223 19.63 -2.99 -27.86
C ASP A 223 18.73 -3.00 -29.10
N ASN A 224 17.90 -1.96 -29.28
CA ASN A 224 17.07 -1.83 -30.48
C ASN A 224 17.92 -1.68 -31.76
N MET A 225 19.06 -0.99 -31.69
CA MET A 225 19.99 -0.88 -32.81
C MET A 225 20.70 -2.20 -33.13
N HIS A 226 20.97 -3.04 -32.12
CA HIS A 226 21.57 -4.36 -32.31
C HIS A 226 20.57 -5.39 -32.88
N CYS A 227 19.30 -5.34 -32.50
CA CYS A 227 18.26 -6.21 -33.06
C CYS A 227 17.87 -5.89 -34.51
N LEU A 228 18.28 -4.73 -35.03
CA LEU A 228 18.06 -4.30 -36.42
C LEU A 228 19.21 -4.66 -37.37
N ARG A 229 20.26 -5.33 -36.88
CA ARG A 229 21.37 -5.88 -37.68
C ARG A 229 21.28 -7.39 -37.76
#